data_AF-X0AIP0-F1
#
_entry.id   AF-X0AIP0-F1
#
_cell.length_a   1.000
_cell.length_b   1.000
_cell.length_c   1.000
_cell.angle_alpha   90.00
_cell.angle_beta   90.00
_cell.angle_gamma   90.00
#
_symmetry.space_group_name_H-M   'P 1'
#
loop_
_entity.id
_entity.type
_entity.pdbx_description
1 polymer ?
#
loop_
_entity_poly.entity_id
_entity_poly.type
_entity_poly.pdbx_seq_one_letter_code
_entity_poly.pdbx_strand_id
1 'polypeptide(L)'
;MADDLEDVLRATRALTSIGQTQQVEWNNYFVQETLDMVHDLAVSRKAVLGLFLNPAMYPEVTGDLRGILAFHEVALSMGHAASRYPRNRVHWIYMETEEIKREGLFYSAVAKLLKGNPGAASKFKKSTMARIARSWKPGQTLTMDHVNLKLPTIEDGVVLYNYVKDGYKQQL
;
A
#
# COMPACT_ATOMS: atom_id res chain seq x y z
N MET A 1 -20.38 7.32 2.82
CA MET A 1 -18.94 7.00 2.87
C MET A 1 -18.20 8.29 3.17
N ALA A 2 -17.04 8.27 3.83
CA ALA A 2 -16.26 9.49 4.03
C ALA A 2 -15.82 10.04 2.66
N ASP A 3 -15.92 11.35 2.46
CA ASP A 3 -15.56 11.99 1.17
C ASP A 3 -14.06 12.33 1.12
N ASP A 4 -13.37 12.32 2.27
CA ASP A 4 -11.93 12.46 2.37
C ASP A 4 -11.32 11.72 3.58
N LEU A 5 -9.99 11.71 3.63
CA LEU A 5 -9.24 11.09 4.73
C LEU A 5 -9.40 11.88 6.05
N GLU A 6 -9.63 13.20 6.00
CA GLU A 6 -9.74 14.02 7.21
C GLU A 6 -11.01 13.68 7.98
N ASP A 7 -12.10 13.36 7.29
CA ASP A 7 -13.33 12.84 7.91
C ASP A 7 -13.08 11.52 8.64
N VAL A 8 -12.32 10.61 8.02
CA VAL A 8 -11.91 9.34 8.65
C VAL A 8 -11.03 9.61 9.88
N LEU A 9 -10.05 10.51 9.77
CA LEU A 9 -9.17 10.88 10.88
C LEU A 9 -9.92 11.57 12.01
N ARG A 10 -10.90 12.43 11.69
CA ARG A 10 -11.73 13.11 12.68
C ARG A 10 -12.61 12.11 13.43
N ALA A 11 -13.26 11.19 12.72
CA ALA A 11 -14.07 10.14 13.32
C ALA A 11 -13.25 9.22 14.22
N THR A 12 -12.06 8.82 13.77
CA THR A 12 -11.16 7.94 14.55
C THR A 12 -10.56 8.64 15.77
N ARG A 13 -10.17 9.91 15.66
CA ARG A 13 -9.70 10.72 16.81
C ARG A 13 -10.76 10.90 17.88
N ALA A 14 -12.04 10.97 17.50
CA ALA A 14 -13.14 11.03 18.47
C ALA A 14 -13.20 9.77 19.37
N LEU A 15 -12.68 8.63 18.89
CA LEU A 15 -12.61 7.38 19.65
C LEU A 15 -11.37 7.28 20.57
N THR A 16 -10.35 8.12 20.32
CA THR A 16 -9.09 8.15 21.06
C THR A 16 -8.95 9.41 21.92
N SER A 17 -10.00 9.76 22.68
CA SER A 17 -10.01 10.92 23.55
C SER A 17 -9.12 10.74 24.79
N ILE A 18 -8.76 11.85 25.44
CA ILE A 18 -8.00 11.85 26.70
C ILE A 18 -8.76 11.02 27.74
N GLY A 19 -8.11 9.96 28.26
CA GLY A 19 -8.71 9.01 29.20
C GLY A 19 -9.04 7.63 28.60
N GLN A 20 -8.88 7.45 27.29
CA GLN A 20 -8.94 6.12 26.67
C GLN A 20 -7.76 5.26 27.15
N THR A 21 -8.07 4.10 27.74
CA THR A 21 -7.09 3.15 28.30
C THR A 21 -6.97 1.87 27.49
N GLN A 22 -7.90 1.63 26.57
CA GLN A 22 -7.95 0.46 25.71
C GLN A 22 -7.41 0.78 24.32
N GLN A 23 -6.81 -0.22 23.67
CA GLN A 23 -6.42 -0.10 22.26
C GLN A 23 -7.68 0.01 21.40
N VAL A 24 -7.77 1.10 20.64
CA VAL A 24 -8.89 1.34 19.72
C VAL A 24 -8.50 0.80 18.35
N GLU A 25 -9.34 -0.09 17.82
CA GLU A 25 -9.23 -0.61 16.46
C GLU A 25 -10.50 -0.26 15.68
N TRP A 26 -10.35 0.08 14.41
CA TRP A 26 -11.47 0.32 13.51
C TRP A 26 -11.24 -0.37 12.18
N ASN A 27 -12.33 -0.82 11.58
CA ASN A 27 -12.34 -1.41 10.25
C ASN A 27 -13.38 -0.67 9.41
N ASN A 28 -12.94 -0.14 8.26
CA ASN A 28 -13.85 0.42 7.28
C ASN A 28 -14.37 -0.71 6.38
N TYR A 29 -15.68 -0.95 6.45
CA TYR A 29 -16.37 -1.91 5.59
C TYR A 29 -16.86 -1.21 4.32
N PHE A 30 -16.66 -1.86 3.18
CA PHE A 30 -17.17 -1.45 1.87
C PHE A 30 -17.66 -2.70 1.13
N VAL A 31 -18.62 -2.54 0.24
CA VAL A 31 -19.09 -3.67 -0.57
C VAL A 31 -18.14 -3.86 -1.75
N GLN A 32 -17.54 -5.05 -1.85
CA GLN A 32 -16.66 -5.42 -2.96
C GLN A 32 -17.42 -5.38 -4.29
N GLU A 33 -16.72 -5.10 -5.39
CA GLU A 33 -17.29 -5.04 -6.74
C GLU A 33 -18.42 -4.02 -6.93
N THR A 34 -18.53 -3.04 -6.02
CA THR A 34 -19.47 -1.93 -6.15
C THR A 34 -18.74 -0.59 -6.26
N LEU A 35 -19.52 0.47 -6.47
CA LEU A 35 -19.03 1.84 -6.51
C LEU A 35 -18.31 2.25 -5.20
N ASP A 36 -18.64 1.62 -4.07
CA ASP A 36 -18.01 1.86 -2.78
C ASP A 36 -16.49 1.67 -2.83
N MET A 37 -16.01 0.64 -3.50
CA MET A 37 -14.57 0.37 -3.65
C MET A 37 -13.87 1.44 -4.51
N VAL A 38 -14.57 1.96 -5.52
CA VAL A 38 -14.03 3.03 -6.38
C VAL A 38 -13.91 4.33 -5.58
N HIS A 39 -14.91 4.64 -4.74
CA HIS A 39 -14.87 5.77 -3.81
C HIS A 39 -13.76 5.61 -2.76
N ASP A 40 -13.63 4.43 -2.13
CA ASP A 40 -12.57 4.12 -1.16
C ASP A 40 -11.16 4.37 -1.75
N LEU A 41 -10.93 3.92 -2.99
CA LEU A 41 -9.67 4.19 -3.70
C LEU A 41 -9.52 5.67 -4.07
N ALA A 42 -10.59 6.38 -4.44
CA ALA A 42 -10.53 7.80 -4.76
C ALA A 42 -10.14 8.64 -3.53
N VAL A 43 -10.70 8.33 -2.36
CA VAL A 43 -10.31 8.93 -1.08
C VAL A 43 -8.83 8.65 -0.80
N SER A 44 -8.41 7.39 -0.98
CA SER A 44 -7.01 7.00 -0.81
C SER A 44 -6.07 7.81 -1.71
N ARG A 45 -6.40 7.96 -3.00
CA ARG A 45 -5.60 8.71 -3.98
C ARG A 45 -5.45 10.17 -3.61
N LYS A 46 -6.55 10.84 -3.25
CA LYS A 46 -6.55 12.25 -2.83
C LYS A 46 -5.62 12.46 -1.63
N ALA A 47 -5.68 11.57 -0.64
CA ALA A 47 -4.81 11.61 0.53
C ALA A 47 -3.34 11.33 0.18
N VAL A 48 -3.09 10.31 -0.64
CA VAL A 48 -1.73 9.96 -1.09
C VAL A 48 -1.08 11.13 -1.81
N LEU A 49 -1.81 11.86 -2.66
CA LEU A 49 -1.27 13.02 -3.35
C LEU A 49 -0.76 14.08 -2.36
N GLY A 50 -1.53 14.39 -1.31
CA GLY A 50 -1.10 15.33 -0.27
C GLY A 50 0.17 14.87 0.46
N LEU A 51 0.26 13.58 0.79
CA LEU A 51 1.44 12.99 1.44
C LEU A 51 2.66 12.94 0.52
N PHE A 52 2.45 12.58 -0.75
CA PHE A 52 3.51 12.51 -1.77
C PHE A 52 4.10 13.89 -2.06
N LEU A 53 3.29 14.95 -2.03
CA LEU A 53 3.75 16.32 -2.21
C LEU A 53 4.45 16.90 -0.98
N ASN A 54 4.39 16.27 0.19
CA ASN A 54 5.04 16.76 1.41
C ASN A 54 6.53 16.37 1.46
N PRO A 55 7.48 17.27 1.16
CA PRO A 55 8.92 16.95 1.02
C PRO A 55 9.58 16.43 2.29
N ALA A 56 8.99 16.67 3.46
CA ALA A 56 9.50 16.14 4.73
C ALA A 56 9.24 14.62 4.88
N MET A 57 8.30 14.08 4.10
CA MET A 57 7.94 12.67 4.21
C MET A 57 8.89 11.79 3.39
N TYR A 58 9.72 11.01 4.10
CA TYR A 58 10.71 10.07 3.57
C TYR A 58 11.72 10.72 2.59
N PRO A 59 12.54 11.67 3.06
CA PRO A 59 13.45 12.41 2.19
C PRO A 59 14.47 11.51 1.46
N GLU A 60 14.79 10.35 2.04
CA GLU A 60 15.71 9.36 1.47
C GLU A 60 15.06 8.45 0.42
N VAL A 61 13.73 8.48 0.27
CA VAL A 61 12.98 7.60 -0.63
C VAL A 61 12.30 8.42 -1.72
N THR A 62 12.62 8.14 -2.98
CA THR A 62 12.15 8.91 -4.13
C THR A 62 11.34 8.07 -5.12
N GLY A 63 10.65 8.74 -6.05
CA GLY A 63 9.90 8.09 -7.13
C GLY A 63 8.76 7.18 -6.65
N ASP A 64 8.55 6.06 -7.36
CA ASP A 64 7.45 5.12 -7.11
C ASP A 64 7.44 4.55 -5.69
N LEU A 65 8.62 4.39 -5.06
CA LEU A 65 8.74 3.88 -3.69
C LEU A 65 8.11 4.83 -2.67
N ARG A 66 8.18 6.14 -2.94
CA ARG A 66 7.51 7.15 -2.12
C ARG A 66 5.99 7.05 -2.25
N GLY A 67 5.49 6.75 -3.46
CA GLY A 67 4.08 6.43 -3.67
C GLY A 67 3.65 5.19 -2.90
N ILE A 68 4.45 4.12 -2.91
CA ILE A 68 4.19 2.89 -2.13
C ILE A 68 4.11 3.18 -0.63
N LEU A 69 5.04 3.98 -0.10
CA LEU A 69 5.04 4.41 1.31
C LEU A 69 3.78 5.22 1.64
N ALA A 70 3.45 6.23 0.82
CA ALA A 70 2.27 7.05 1.04
C ALA A 70 0.97 6.22 1.01
N PHE A 71 0.82 5.30 0.05
CA PHE A 71 -0.33 4.39 0.01
C PHE A 71 -0.39 3.47 1.23
N HIS A 72 0.75 3.07 1.80
CA HIS A 72 0.77 2.29 3.03
C HIS A 72 0.27 3.10 4.23
N GLU A 73 0.69 4.36 4.38
CA GLU A 73 0.25 5.23 5.49
C GLU A 73 -1.24 5.55 5.43
N VAL A 74 -1.74 5.85 4.23
CA VAL A 74 -3.16 6.09 4.01
C VAL A 74 -3.96 4.82 4.31
N ALA A 75 -3.47 3.66 3.86
CA ALA A 75 -4.12 2.39 4.17
C ALA A 75 -4.25 2.14 5.68
N LEU A 76 -3.19 2.40 6.45
CA LEU A 76 -3.25 2.29 7.92
C LEU A 76 -4.26 3.27 8.52
N SER A 77 -4.24 4.52 8.07
CA SER A 77 -5.17 5.57 8.53
C SER A 77 -6.63 5.23 8.23
N MET A 78 -6.87 4.58 7.08
CA MET A 78 -8.19 4.11 6.64
C MET A 78 -8.56 2.73 7.20
N GLY A 79 -7.78 2.14 8.11
CA GLY A 79 -8.10 0.84 8.71
C GLY A 79 -8.05 -0.33 7.73
N HIS A 80 -7.27 -0.23 6.66
CA HIS A 80 -7.08 -1.31 5.70
C HIS A 80 -5.93 -2.23 6.12
N ALA A 81 -6.12 -3.53 5.90
CA ALA A 81 -5.10 -4.54 6.20
C ALA A 81 -3.84 -4.46 5.30
N ALA A 82 -3.96 -3.84 4.11
CA ALA A 82 -2.92 -3.85 3.09
C ALA A 82 -2.92 -2.58 2.24
N SER A 83 -1.78 -2.30 1.58
CA SER A 83 -1.62 -1.17 0.67
C SER A 83 -2.60 -1.25 -0.50
N ARG A 84 -3.22 -0.12 -0.81
CA ARG A 84 -4.10 0.05 -1.98
C ARG A 84 -3.32 0.39 -3.26
N TYR A 85 -1.99 0.52 -3.20
CA TYR A 85 -1.13 0.85 -4.34
C TYR A 85 -1.40 0.01 -5.62
N PRO A 86 -1.56 -1.33 -5.57
CA PRO A 86 -1.80 -2.09 -6.81
C PRO A 86 -3.18 -1.84 -7.40
N ARG A 87 -4.19 -1.55 -6.57
CA ARG A 87 -5.54 -1.17 -7.02
C ARG A 87 -5.52 0.13 -7.83
N ASN A 88 -4.57 1.01 -7.54
CA ASN A 88 -4.37 2.24 -8.32
C ASN A 88 -4.00 1.98 -9.81
N ARG A 89 -3.54 0.78 -10.15
CA ARG A 89 -2.96 0.45 -11.46
C ARG A 89 -3.83 -0.53 -12.27
N VAL A 90 -5.00 -0.91 -11.77
CA VAL A 90 -5.89 -1.87 -12.42
C VAL A 90 -7.28 -1.29 -12.63
N HIS A 91 -8.00 -1.85 -13.60
CA HIS A 91 -9.42 -1.54 -13.77
C HIS A 91 -10.21 -2.02 -12.53
N TRP A 92 -11.28 -1.29 -12.18
CA TRP A 92 -12.02 -1.51 -10.94
C TRP A 92 -12.52 -2.96 -10.77
N ILE A 93 -12.95 -3.61 -11.85
CA ILE A 93 -13.38 -5.03 -11.83
C ILE A 93 -12.29 -6.01 -11.33
N TYR A 94 -11.01 -5.64 -11.35
CA TYR A 94 -9.91 -6.49 -10.90
C TYR A 94 -9.36 -6.12 -9.53
N MET A 95 -9.87 -5.06 -8.88
CA MET A 95 -9.27 -4.54 -7.64
C MET A 95 -9.34 -5.51 -6.46
N GLU A 96 -10.27 -6.48 -6.48
CA GLU A 96 -10.46 -7.45 -5.40
C GLU A 96 -10.11 -8.90 -5.79
N THR A 97 -9.39 -9.10 -6.91
CA THR A 97 -8.81 -10.42 -7.16
C THR A 97 -7.74 -10.75 -6.13
N GLU A 98 -7.55 -12.04 -5.87
CA GLU A 98 -6.57 -12.50 -4.87
C GLU A 98 -5.14 -12.09 -5.23
N GLU A 99 -4.81 -12.00 -6.52
CA GLU A 99 -3.51 -11.51 -6.99
C GLU A 99 -3.26 -10.07 -6.55
N ILE A 100 -4.26 -9.19 -6.71
CA ILE A 100 -4.15 -7.77 -6.34
C ILE A 100 -4.12 -7.59 -4.82
N LYS A 101 -4.87 -8.40 -4.07
CA LYS A 101 -4.78 -8.44 -2.60
C LYS A 101 -3.40 -8.86 -2.12
N ARG A 102 -2.83 -9.94 -2.70
CA ARG A 102 -1.47 -10.42 -2.38
C ARG A 102 -0.40 -9.40 -2.72
N GLU A 103 -0.53 -8.73 -3.86
CA GLU A 103 0.36 -7.64 -4.24
C GLU A 103 0.28 -6.46 -3.25
N GLY A 104 -0.91 -6.15 -2.74
CA GLY A 104 -1.10 -5.11 -1.72
C GLY A 104 -0.38 -5.43 -0.42
N LEU A 105 -0.43 -6.70 0.01
CA LEU A 105 0.30 -7.18 1.19
C LEU A 105 1.81 -7.09 0.99
N PHE A 106 2.31 -7.44 -0.20
CA PHE A 106 3.72 -7.28 -0.54
C PHE A 106 4.16 -5.81 -0.46
N TYR A 107 3.41 -4.88 -1.05
CA TYR A 107 3.75 -3.46 -0.99
C TYR A 107 3.68 -2.88 0.43
N SER A 108 2.78 -3.38 1.29
CA SER A 108 2.82 -3.08 2.72
C SER A 108 4.10 -3.60 3.39
N ALA A 109 4.58 -4.79 3.03
CA ALA A 109 5.83 -5.33 3.56
C ALA A 109 7.05 -4.51 3.08
N VAL A 110 7.07 -4.06 1.83
CA VAL A 110 8.08 -3.14 1.28
C VAL A 110 8.08 -1.83 2.07
N ALA A 111 6.91 -1.22 2.28
CA ALA A 111 6.79 0.03 3.02
C ALA A 111 7.29 -0.11 4.47
N LYS A 112 6.94 -1.21 5.16
CA LYS A 112 7.43 -1.51 6.52
C LYS A 112 8.96 -1.66 6.55
N LEU A 113 9.56 -2.35 5.58
CA LEU A 113 11.01 -2.48 5.48
C LEU A 113 11.69 -1.11 5.24
N LEU A 114 11.15 -0.29 4.34
CA LEU A 114 11.72 1.03 4.03
C LEU A 114 11.57 2.03 5.18
N LYS A 115 10.50 1.95 5.97
CA LYS A 115 10.36 2.72 7.22
C LYS A 115 11.49 2.43 8.21
N GLY A 116 11.84 1.15 8.38
CA GLY A 116 12.89 0.73 9.30
C GLY A 116 14.31 0.83 8.71
N ASN A 117 14.44 0.89 7.39
CA ASN A 117 15.71 0.95 6.69
C ASN A 117 15.58 1.73 5.35
N PRO A 118 15.53 3.07 5.41
CA PRO A 118 15.31 3.88 4.20
C PRO A 118 16.42 3.71 3.14
N GLY A 119 17.66 3.47 3.56
CA GLY A 119 18.80 3.21 2.66
C GLY A 119 18.62 1.98 1.75
N ALA A 120 17.72 1.06 2.10
CA ALA A 120 17.36 -0.07 1.24
C ALA A 120 16.62 0.34 -0.05
N ALA A 121 16.07 1.56 -0.12
CA ALA A 121 15.36 2.07 -1.31
C ALA A 121 16.18 1.95 -2.60
N SER A 122 17.49 2.21 -2.52
CA SER A 122 18.43 2.09 -3.64
C SER A 122 18.49 0.68 -4.29
N LYS A 123 18.06 -0.36 -3.57
CA LYS A 123 18.06 -1.76 -4.02
C LYS A 123 16.75 -2.19 -4.68
N PHE A 124 15.69 -1.42 -4.51
CA PHE A 124 14.41 -1.68 -5.16
C PHE A 124 14.41 -1.04 -6.56
N LYS A 125 14.84 -1.84 -7.54
CA LYS A 125 14.81 -1.47 -8.96
C LYS A 125 13.66 -2.17 -9.65
N LYS A 126 13.15 -1.61 -10.74
CA LYS A 126 12.11 -2.26 -11.57
C LYS A 126 12.51 -3.68 -11.98
N SER A 127 13.78 -3.90 -12.28
CA SER A 127 14.33 -5.21 -12.66
C SER A 127 14.43 -6.22 -11.50
N THR A 128 14.50 -5.77 -10.25
CA THR A 128 14.66 -6.65 -9.07
C THR A 128 13.35 -6.86 -8.33
N MET A 129 12.41 -5.90 -8.39
CA MET A 129 11.15 -5.92 -7.64
C MET A 129 10.35 -7.20 -7.85
N ALA A 130 10.21 -7.68 -9.09
CA ALA A 130 9.48 -8.91 -9.38
C ALA A 130 10.14 -10.16 -8.76
N ARG A 131 11.47 -10.20 -8.71
CA ARG A 131 12.21 -11.31 -8.09
C ARG A 131 12.11 -11.28 -6.57
N ILE A 132 12.14 -10.09 -5.96
CA ILE A 132 11.92 -9.89 -4.52
C ILE A 132 10.50 -10.33 -4.14
N ALA A 133 9.49 -9.95 -4.94
CA ALA A 133 8.11 -10.36 -4.71
C ALA A 133 7.96 -11.90 -4.78
N ARG A 134 8.63 -12.55 -5.74
CA ARG A 134 8.58 -14.01 -5.90
C ARG A 134 9.34 -14.80 -4.83
N SER A 135 10.23 -14.18 -4.05
CA SER A 135 10.88 -14.85 -2.91
C SER A 135 10.12 -14.66 -1.60
N TRP A 136 9.01 -13.92 -1.61
CA TRP A 136 8.23 -13.56 -0.43
C TRP A 136 6.78 -14.03 -0.56
N LYS A 137 6.15 -14.40 0.54
CA LYS A 137 4.70 -14.68 0.61
C LYS A 137 4.03 -13.97 1.79
N PRO A 138 2.70 -13.73 1.72
CA PRO A 138 1.92 -13.19 2.83
C PRO A 138 2.18 -13.87 4.17
N GLY A 139 2.22 -13.07 5.23
CA GLY A 139 2.52 -13.53 6.60
C GLY A 139 4.00 -13.62 6.94
N GLN A 140 4.91 -13.51 5.97
CA GLN A 140 6.34 -13.45 6.23
C GLN A 140 6.83 -12.01 6.40
N THR A 141 7.86 -11.81 7.23
CA THR A 141 8.58 -10.53 7.27
C THR A 141 9.46 -10.41 6.05
N LEU A 142 9.32 -9.32 5.28
CA LEU A 142 10.24 -8.99 4.19
C LEU A 142 11.57 -8.54 4.81
N THR A 143 12.68 -9.14 4.39
CA THR A 143 14.01 -8.90 4.96
C THR A 143 15.02 -8.45 3.91
N MET A 144 16.19 -7.97 4.36
CA MET A 144 17.28 -7.62 3.46
C MET A 144 17.80 -8.81 2.64
N ASP A 145 17.63 -10.06 3.07
CA ASP A 145 18.04 -11.21 2.26
C ASP A 145 17.12 -11.42 1.06
N HIS A 146 15.83 -11.07 1.17
CA HIS A 146 14.93 -10.98 0.02
C HIS A 146 15.41 -9.89 -0.94
N VAL A 147 15.66 -8.68 -0.41
CA VAL A 147 16.05 -7.49 -1.19
C VAL A 147 17.41 -7.68 -1.87
N ASN A 148 18.35 -8.35 -1.21
CA ASN A 148 19.67 -8.71 -1.74
C ASN A 148 19.63 -9.96 -2.65
N LEU A 149 18.45 -10.49 -2.95
CA LEU A 149 18.25 -11.63 -3.85
C LEU A 149 18.96 -12.93 -3.42
N LYS A 150 19.23 -13.08 -2.11
CA LYS A 150 19.84 -14.30 -1.56
C LYS A 150 18.84 -15.43 -1.42
N LEU A 151 17.56 -15.10 -1.22
CA LEU A 151 16.50 -16.08 -1.07
C LEU A 151 15.99 -16.54 -2.46
N PRO A 152 15.72 -17.85 -2.62
CA PRO A 152 15.17 -18.37 -3.86
C PRO A 152 13.73 -17.88 -4.06
N THR A 153 13.26 -17.93 -5.30
CA THR A 153 11.83 -17.79 -5.56
C THR A 153 11.09 -19.00 -4.99
N ILE A 154 9.91 -18.78 -4.45
CA ILE A 154 9.06 -19.82 -3.87
C ILE A 154 7.79 -19.99 -4.73
N GLU A 155 7.16 -21.16 -4.65
CA GLU A 155 5.96 -21.50 -5.42
C GLU A 155 4.81 -20.52 -5.15
N ASP A 156 4.56 -20.23 -3.88
CA ASP A 156 3.57 -19.24 -3.43
C ASP A 156 4.08 -17.79 -3.43
N GLY A 157 5.11 -17.50 -4.21
CA GLY A 157 5.69 -16.16 -4.32
C GLY A 157 4.69 -15.17 -4.91
N VAL A 158 4.74 -13.91 -4.48
CA VAL A 158 3.85 -12.89 -5.05
C VAL A 158 4.26 -12.56 -6.49
N VAL A 159 3.30 -12.64 -7.40
CA VAL A 159 3.45 -12.19 -8.79
C VAL A 159 2.91 -10.77 -8.90
N LEU A 160 3.77 -9.83 -9.28
CA LEU A 160 3.38 -8.44 -9.46
C LEU A 160 2.61 -8.27 -10.77
N TYR A 161 1.44 -7.64 -10.69
CA TYR A 161 0.60 -7.43 -11.86
C TYR A 161 1.14 -6.24 -12.66
N ASN A 162 1.61 -6.50 -13.88
CA ASN A 162 2.20 -5.49 -14.78
C ASN A 162 1.25 -5.01 -15.90
N TYR A 163 -0.03 -5.38 -15.88
CA TYR A 163 -0.99 -4.93 -16.91
C TYR A 163 -1.28 -3.43 -16.77
N VAL A 164 -0.50 -2.59 -17.46
CA VAL A 164 -1.02 -1.33 -17.99
C VAL A 164 -1.85 -1.72 -19.21
N LYS A 165 -3.18 -1.75 -19.08
CA LYS A 165 -4.03 -1.87 -20.28
C LYS A 165 -3.78 -0.62 -21.13
N ASP A 166 -3.53 -0.80 -22.44
CA ASP A 166 -3.39 0.33 -23.36
C ASP A 166 -4.52 1.35 -23.13
N GLY A 167 -4.14 2.59 -22.82
CA GLY A 167 -5.06 3.69 -22.56
C GLY A 167 -5.24 4.11 -21.09
N TYR A 168 -4.79 3.32 -20.11
CA TYR A 168 -4.81 3.76 -18.70
C TYR A 168 -3.44 4.32 -18.30
N LYS A 169 -3.27 5.65 -18.44
CA LYS A 169 -2.11 6.34 -17.84
C LYS A 169 -2.22 6.27 -16.31
N GLN A 170 -1.11 6.02 -15.64
CA GLN A 170 -0.99 6.24 -14.19
C GLN A 170 -1.42 7.69 -13.91
N GLN A 171 -2.56 7.84 -13.23
CA GLN A 171 -2.94 9.12 -12.65
C GLN A 171 -2.30 9.14 -11.26
N LEU A 172 -1.14 9.79 -11.18
CA LEU A 172 -0.64 10.36 -9.94
C LEU A 172 -1.10 11.82 -9.91
#